data_AF-S0GI86-F1
#
_entry.id   AF-S0GI86-F1
#
_cell.length_a   1.000
_cell.length_b   1.000
_cell.length_c   1.000
_cell.angle_alpha   90.00
_cell.angle_beta   90.00
_cell.angle_gamma   90.00
#
_symmetry.space_group_name_H-M   'P 1'
#
loop_
_entity.id
_entity.type
_entity.pdbx_description
1 polymer ?
#
loop_
_entity_poly.entity_id
_entity_poly.type
_entity_poly.pdbx_seq_one_letter_code
_entity_poly.pdbx_strand_id
1 'polypeptide(L)'
;MNVLVIIIVVVTVFVVIRAYALRNDEQRKQVRSEIADRIEERDNLNVEVQPKEEISTCNSLFNRSSSLEEYNFINELGGSIEVEIKGLSYRMLQERQRAKLLRSGENLMLKREYNNPVDKHAVAIYSNDNYQLGYIPANLAEGVSNLLEKKYDLECMVSSKTNHELPYVHIQLSYTSDKRIKINEIFNEKWKKLDLKETFRRRLGNAWSKQLNDSYLDTISIYGEYVNVELFLVKEVVRTKANEEKELQYYYNNNISYENIEMAKEYENCRMYDEAIQLYKTNISLKESLSKSALRLSVLYNKRHQYDESINVLQETISLLDIIREQYDNTEKLKDRLDRLKNKEHIKVNEHVKYKVERLKENIKRTERAIVSLEEKGKDSLAEKARLRLQQYKSELIEIEK
;
A
#
# COMPACT_ATOMS: atom_id res chain seq x y z
N MET A 1 -40.93 -51.25 39.61
CA MET A 1 -40.27 -51.54 38.31
C MET A 1 -39.95 -50.26 37.53
N ASN A 2 -40.88 -49.33 37.35
CA ASN A 2 -40.70 -48.15 36.49
C ASN A 2 -39.61 -47.16 36.95
N VAL A 3 -39.41 -46.97 38.25
CA VAL A 3 -38.37 -46.04 38.78
C VAL A 3 -36.95 -46.54 38.46
N LEU A 4 -36.71 -47.84 38.54
CA LEU A 4 -35.41 -48.44 38.25
C LEU A 4 -35.03 -48.28 36.77
N VAL A 5 -36.00 -48.42 35.87
CA VAL A 5 -35.80 -48.26 34.42
C VAL A 5 -35.44 -46.81 34.08
N ILE A 6 -36.10 -45.83 34.70
CA ILE A 6 -35.81 -44.41 34.48
C ILE A 6 -34.39 -44.06 34.94
N ILE A 7 -33.96 -44.56 36.09
CA ILE A 7 -32.59 -44.33 36.60
C ILE A 7 -31.55 -44.91 35.63
N ILE A 8 -31.77 -46.12 35.10
CA ILE A 8 -30.86 -46.75 34.14
C ILE A 8 -30.75 -45.94 32.84
N VAL A 9 -31.86 -45.39 32.33
CA VAL A 9 -31.87 -44.56 31.11
C VAL A 9 -31.13 -43.24 31.34
N VAL A 10 -31.33 -42.58 32.47
CA VAL A 10 -30.65 -41.31 32.79
C VAL A 10 -29.14 -41.52 32.91
N VAL A 11 -28.71 -42.60 33.58
CA VAL A 11 -27.29 -42.93 33.73
C VAL A 11 -26.65 -43.25 32.37
N THR A 12 -27.32 -44.01 31.50
CA THR A 12 -26.79 -44.33 30.16
C THR A 12 -26.69 -43.08 29.28
N VAL A 13 -27.68 -42.20 29.28
CA VAL A 13 -27.61 -40.92 28.55
C VAL A 13 -26.44 -40.06 29.06
N PHE A 14 -26.24 -39.97 30.37
CA PHE A 14 -25.14 -39.20 30.94
C PHE A 14 -23.75 -39.76 30.56
N VAL A 15 -23.61 -41.09 30.55
CA VAL A 15 -22.37 -41.77 30.11
C VAL A 15 -22.09 -41.48 28.63
N VAL A 16 -23.11 -41.52 27.77
CA VAL A 16 -22.96 -41.22 26.33
C VAL A 16 -22.57 -39.75 26.09
N ILE A 17 -23.20 -38.80 26.80
CA ILE A 17 -22.85 -37.38 26.70
C ILE A 17 -21.40 -37.14 27.15
N ARG A 18 -20.99 -37.77 28.26
CA ARG A 18 -19.62 -37.65 28.78
C ARG A 18 -18.59 -38.26 27.83
N ALA A 19 -18.89 -39.41 27.24
CA ALA A 19 -18.02 -40.04 26.23
C ALA A 19 -17.89 -39.18 24.97
N TYR A 20 -18.98 -38.56 24.50
CA TYR A 20 -18.96 -37.65 23.36
C TYR A 20 -18.16 -36.37 23.64
N ALA A 21 -18.28 -35.81 24.84
CA ALA A 21 -17.51 -34.64 25.27
C ALA A 21 -16.00 -34.93 25.34
N LEU A 22 -15.60 -36.10 25.85
CA LEU A 22 -14.20 -36.51 25.92
C LEU A 22 -13.57 -36.70 24.53
N ARG A 23 -14.30 -37.30 23.59
CA ARG A 23 -13.83 -37.50 22.21
C ARG A 23 -13.59 -36.18 21.46
N ASN A 24 -14.43 -35.17 21.70
CA ASN A 24 -14.24 -33.83 21.13
C ASN A 24 -13.06 -33.08 21.77
N ASP A 25 -12.73 -33.36 23.03
CA ASP A 25 -11.58 -32.75 23.71
C ASP A 25 -10.24 -33.33 23.20
N GLU A 26 -10.20 -34.64 22.92
CA GLU A 26 -9.04 -35.27 22.27
C GLU A 26 -8.80 -34.73 20.86
N GLN A 27 -9.85 -34.61 20.04
CA GLN A 27 -9.73 -34.01 18.70
C GLN A 27 -9.24 -32.55 18.78
N ARG A 28 -9.72 -31.77 19.75
CA ARG A 28 -9.24 -30.39 19.97
C ARG A 28 -7.79 -30.33 20.43
N LYS A 29 -7.32 -31.27 21.25
CA LYS A 29 -5.92 -31.37 21.66
C LYS A 29 -5.01 -31.73 20.49
N GLN A 30 -5.46 -32.64 19.62
CA GLN A 30 -4.71 -33.07 18.43
C GLN A 30 -4.56 -31.94 17.40
N VAL A 31 -5.63 -31.17 17.14
CA VAL A 31 -5.53 -29.97 16.28
C VAL A 31 -4.64 -28.90 16.91
N ARG A 32 -4.66 -28.74 18.23
CA ARG A 32 -3.78 -27.79 18.93
C ARG A 32 -2.31 -28.20 18.89
N SER A 33 -1.99 -29.49 19.00
CA SER A 33 -0.61 -29.96 18.86
C SER A 33 -0.13 -29.80 17.41
N GLU A 34 -0.93 -30.16 16.42
CA GLU A 34 -0.57 -29.95 15.00
C GLU A 34 -0.34 -28.48 14.65
N ILE A 35 -1.09 -27.55 15.26
CA ILE A 35 -0.87 -26.11 15.10
C ILE A 35 0.40 -25.66 15.81
N ALA A 36 0.67 -26.17 17.03
CA ALA A 36 1.89 -25.85 17.77
C ALA A 36 3.14 -26.36 17.05
N ASP A 37 3.11 -27.59 16.55
CA ASP A 37 4.21 -28.21 15.79
C ASP A 37 4.47 -27.42 14.50
N ARG A 38 3.43 -26.91 13.82
CA ARG A 38 3.58 -26.04 12.63
C ARG A 38 4.10 -24.64 12.96
N ILE A 39 3.81 -24.12 14.14
CA ILE A 39 4.38 -22.84 14.61
C ILE A 39 5.87 -23.04 14.94
N GLU A 40 6.21 -24.13 15.62
CA GLU A 40 7.59 -24.49 15.95
C GLU A 40 8.42 -24.81 14.69
N GLU A 41 7.86 -25.49 13.69
CA GLU A 41 8.50 -25.72 12.40
C GLU A 41 8.74 -24.41 11.63
N ARG A 42 7.81 -23.46 11.75
CA ARG A 42 7.93 -22.12 11.15
C ARG A 42 8.95 -21.24 11.88
N ASP A 43 9.06 -21.38 13.19
CA ASP A 43 10.03 -20.67 14.02
C ASP A 43 11.45 -21.27 13.85
N ASN A 44 11.56 -22.58 13.62
CA ASN A 44 12.82 -23.26 13.31
C ASN A 44 13.31 -23.04 11.86
N LEU A 45 12.42 -22.64 10.94
CA LEU A 45 12.78 -22.20 9.58
C LEU A 45 13.24 -20.73 9.52
N ASN A 46 13.10 -19.97 10.61
CA ASN A 46 13.69 -18.64 10.74
C ASN A 46 15.12 -18.76 11.29
N VAL A 47 16.05 -19.02 10.36
CA VAL A 47 17.49 -18.95 10.56
C VAL A 47 17.90 -17.61 11.22
N GLU A 48 18.58 -17.73 12.36
CA GLU A 48 19.45 -16.76 13.05
C GLU A 48 19.21 -15.26 12.78
N VAL A 49 18.36 -14.64 13.60
CA VAL A 49 18.45 -13.20 13.88
C VAL A 49 19.54 -12.99 14.92
N GLN A 50 20.73 -12.61 14.46
CA GLN A 50 21.77 -12.07 15.33
C GLN A 50 21.29 -10.81 16.07
N PRO A 51 21.78 -10.52 17.28
CA PRO A 51 21.24 -9.47 18.15
C PRO A 51 21.41 -8.10 17.51
N LYS A 52 20.31 -7.34 17.42
CA LYS A 52 20.31 -5.94 16.97
C LYS A 52 21.23 -5.07 17.84
N GLU A 53 22.32 -4.62 17.25
CA GLU A 53 23.02 -3.42 17.67
C GLU A 53 22.13 -2.19 17.38
N GLU A 54 21.42 -1.72 18.41
CA GLU A 54 20.55 -0.53 18.36
C GLU A 54 21.29 0.82 18.22
N ILE A 55 22.57 0.82 17.81
CA ILE A 55 23.37 2.04 17.61
C ILE A 55 23.76 2.26 16.13
N SER A 56 23.44 1.30 15.24
CA SER A 56 23.78 1.33 13.80
C SER A 56 22.74 2.01 12.89
N THR A 57 21.56 2.35 13.41
CA THR A 57 20.39 2.70 12.57
C THR A 57 20.48 4.09 11.94
N CYS A 58 21.18 5.05 12.55
CA CYS A 58 21.31 6.39 11.97
C CYS A 58 22.22 6.43 10.72
N ASN A 59 23.30 5.64 10.70
CA ASN A 59 24.21 5.59 9.53
C ASN A 59 23.63 4.76 8.37
N SER A 60 22.82 3.74 8.65
CA SER A 60 22.15 2.94 7.61
C SER A 60 20.96 3.65 6.95
N LEU A 61 20.39 4.67 7.60
CA LEU A 61 19.33 5.52 7.00
C LEU A 61 19.92 6.58 6.05
N PHE A 62 21.09 7.15 6.35
CA PHE A 62 21.78 8.08 5.44
C PHE A 62 22.25 7.41 4.14
N ASN A 63 22.66 6.13 4.20
CA ASN A 63 22.99 5.36 2.99
C ASN A 63 21.74 4.90 2.20
N ARG A 64 20.53 5.01 2.78
CA ARG A 64 19.26 4.69 2.10
C ARG A 64 18.63 5.90 1.41
N SER A 65 18.94 7.12 1.82
CA SER A 65 18.39 8.32 1.17
C SER A 65 19.02 8.55 -0.20
N SER A 66 20.34 8.40 -0.32
CA SER A 66 21.04 8.50 -1.61
C SER A 66 20.61 7.42 -2.60
N SER A 67 20.44 6.17 -2.15
CA SER A 67 19.99 5.08 -3.03
C SER A 67 18.55 5.26 -3.50
N LEU A 68 17.72 5.95 -2.73
CA LEU A 68 16.34 6.22 -3.11
C LEU A 68 16.21 7.45 -4.03
N GLU A 69 17.00 8.49 -3.82
CA GLU A 69 17.12 9.60 -4.75
C GLU A 69 17.61 9.11 -6.12
N GLU A 70 18.64 8.26 -6.12
CA GLU A 70 19.12 7.55 -7.31
C GLU A 70 18.02 6.71 -7.95
N TYR A 71 17.30 5.91 -7.16
CA TYR A 71 16.19 5.09 -7.67
C TYR A 71 15.08 5.94 -8.31
N ASN A 72 14.65 7.02 -7.65
CA ASN A 72 13.62 7.91 -8.18
C ASN A 72 14.09 8.59 -9.46
N PHE A 73 15.34 9.06 -9.46
CA PHE A 73 15.96 9.71 -10.59
C PHE A 73 16.02 8.79 -11.82
N ILE A 74 16.52 7.56 -11.68
CA ILE A 74 16.63 6.62 -12.82
C ILE A 74 15.28 6.06 -13.28
N ASN A 75 14.26 6.03 -12.39
CA ASN A 75 12.91 5.53 -12.70
C ASN A 75 11.95 6.62 -13.23
N GLU A 76 12.46 7.68 -13.83
CA GLU A 76 11.68 8.74 -14.49
C GLU A 76 10.82 9.61 -13.55
N LEU A 77 11.03 9.56 -12.22
CA LEU A 77 10.31 10.40 -11.26
C LEU A 77 10.89 11.81 -11.15
N GLY A 78 12.03 12.11 -11.79
CA GLY A 78 12.71 13.39 -11.65
C GLY A 78 13.38 13.57 -10.29
N GLY A 79 13.93 14.75 -10.06
CA GLY A 79 14.70 15.09 -8.87
C GLY A 79 16.17 15.34 -9.20
N SER A 80 17.03 15.21 -8.20
CA SER A 80 18.47 15.41 -8.36
C SER A 80 19.27 14.33 -7.65
N ILE A 81 20.43 13.99 -8.22
CA ILE A 81 21.41 13.08 -7.63
C ILE A 81 22.80 13.70 -7.69
N GLU A 82 23.65 13.36 -6.73
CA GLU A 82 25.06 13.76 -6.73
C GLU A 82 25.95 12.58 -7.11
N VAL A 83 26.82 12.78 -8.10
CA VAL A 83 27.70 11.72 -8.62
C VAL A 83 29.11 12.23 -8.82
N GLU A 84 30.09 11.35 -8.60
CA GLU A 84 31.49 11.63 -8.91
C GLU A 84 31.80 11.25 -10.37
N ILE A 85 32.47 12.14 -11.10
CA ILE A 85 32.95 11.85 -12.46
C ILE A 85 34.01 10.74 -12.43
N LYS A 86 33.78 9.64 -13.16
CA LYS A 86 34.72 8.53 -13.25
C LYS A 86 35.61 8.62 -14.49
N GLY A 87 36.81 8.08 -14.38
CA GLY A 87 37.74 7.95 -15.50
C GLY A 87 38.57 9.20 -15.85
N LEU A 88 38.54 10.24 -15.00
CA LEU A 88 39.34 11.46 -15.20
C LEU A 88 40.86 11.17 -15.24
N SER A 89 41.33 10.19 -14.48
CA SER A 89 42.75 9.80 -14.45
C SER A 89 43.26 9.27 -15.80
N TYR A 90 42.38 8.72 -16.64
CA TYR A 90 42.70 8.20 -17.97
C TYR A 90 42.63 9.28 -19.07
N ARG A 91 42.30 10.53 -18.71
CA ARG A 91 42.18 11.64 -19.65
C ARG A 91 43.53 12.28 -19.99
N MET A 92 43.60 12.94 -21.13
CA MET A 92 44.79 13.65 -21.59
C MET A 92 45.13 14.83 -20.65
N LEU A 93 46.37 15.32 -20.73
CA LEU A 93 46.85 16.39 -19.82
C LEU A 93 45.96 17.65 -19.89
N GLN A 94 45.52 18.05 -21.08
CA GLN A 94 44.67 19.23 -21.27
C GLN A 94 43.29 19.05 -20.62
N GLU A 95 42.68 17.87 -20.74
CA GLU A 95 41.39 17.54 -20.10
C GLU A 95 41.51 17.51 -18.57
N ARG A 96 42.61 16.96 -18.05
CA ARG A 96 42.90 16.97 -16.60
C ARG A 96 43.15 18.37 -16.07
N GLN A 97 43.85 19.22 -16.82
CA GLN A 97 44.02 20.64 -16.50
C GLN A 97 42.68 21.37 -16.54
N ARG A 98 41.83 21.06 -17.52
CA ARG A 98 40.50 21.65 -17.62
C ARG A 98 39.62 21.29 -16.42
N ALA A 99 39.67 20.05 -15.95
CA ALA A 99 38.96 19.61 -14.75
C ALA A 99 39.39 20.40 -13.49
N LYS A 100 40.66 20.80 -13.38
CA LYS A 100 41.13 21.64 -12.26
C LYS A 100 40.49 23.04 -12.24
N LEU A 101 40.21 23.57 -13.41
CA LEU A 101 39.67 24.92 -13.61
C LEU A 101 38.15 25.00 -13.48
N LEU A 102 37.45 23.86 -13.38
CA LEU A 102 36.01 23.82 -13.16
C LEU A 102 35.61 24.60 -11.91
N ARG A 103 34.50 25.32 -11.99
CA ARG A 103 33.93 26.07 -10.87
C ARG A 103 32.66 25.38 -10.37
N SER A 104 32.41 25.44 -9.06
CA SER A 104 31.10 25.04 -8.53
C SER A 104 30.00 25.89 -9.19
N GLY A 105 28.90 25.26 -9.57
CA GLY A 105 27.82 25.87 -10.35
C GLY A 105 28.04 25.89 -11.87
N GLU A 106 29.16 25.39 -12.37
CA GLU A 106 29.42 25.36 -13.82
C GLU A 106 28.65 24.24 -14.51
N ASN A 107 27.96 24.57 -15.62
CA ASN A 107 27.22 23.60 -16.42
C ASN A 107 28.14 22.73 -17.27
N LEU A 108 27.80 21.46 -17.36
CA LEU A 108 28.48 20.43 -18.15
C LEU A 108 27.50 19.78 -19.12
N MET A 109 28.03 19.16 -20.16
CA MET A 109 27.26 18.47 -21.19
C MET A 109 27.35 16.96 -21.02
N LEU A 110 26.20 16.27 -21.15
CA LEU A 110 26.12 14.82 -21.21
C LEU A 110 26.02 14.34 -22.66
N LYS A 111 26.81 13.35 -23.05
CA LYS A 111 26.75 12.74 -24.39
C LYS A 111 26.78 11.21 -24.26
N ARG A 112 25.80 10.54 -24.83
CA ARG A 112 25.75 9.07 -24.88
C ARG A 112 26.70 8.54 -25.95
N GLU A 113 27.45 7.48 -25.62
CA GLU A 113 28.38 6.81 -26.54
C GLU A 113 27.86 5.40 -26.89
N TYR A 114 26.98 5.28 -27.90
CA TYR A 114 26.35 4.00 -28.29
C TYR A 114 27.34 2.89 -28.68
N ASN A 115 28.49 3.28 -29.23
CA ASN A 115 29.51 2.36 -29.75
C ASN A 115 30.71 2.24 -28.80
N ASN A 116 30.52 2.56 -27.51
CA ASN A 116 31.59 2.41 -26.54
C ASN A 116 31.92 0.91 -26.36
N PRO A 117 33.20 0.50 -26.48
CA PRO A 117 33.58 -0.91 -26.53
C PRO A 117 33.50 -1.62 -25.17
N VAL A 118 33.40 -0.85 -24.06
CA VAL A 118 33.38 -1.38 -22.69
C VAL A 118 31.97 -1.39 -22.12
N ASP A 119 31.20 -0.31 -22.34
CA ASP A 119 29.85 -0.15 -21.80
C ASP A 119 28.90 0.47 -22.83
N LYS A 120 27.93 -0.33 -23.31
CA LYS A 120 26.89 0.11 -24.27
C LYS A 120 25.99 1.24 -23.74
N HIS A 121 26.00 1.48 -22.43
CA HIS A 121 25.25 2.54 -21.77
C HIS A 121 26.13 3.74 -21.38
N ALA A 122 27.40 3.78 -21.82
CA ALA A 122 28.33 4.83 -21.45
C ALA A 122 27.76 6.23 -21.76
N VAL A 123 27.79 7.09 -20.73
CA VAL A 123 27.46 8.51 -20.83
C VAL A 123 28.71 9.31 -20.46
N ALA A 124 29.28 9.97 -21.46
CA ALA A 124 30.43 10.82 -21.32
C ALA A 124 30.04 12.23 -20.88
N ILE A 125 30.88 12.83 -20.06
CA ILE A 125 30.68 14.17 -19.49
C ILE A 125 31.72 15.10 -20.11
N TYR A 126 31.24 16.21 -20.66
CA TYR A 126 32.05 17.21 -21.34
C TYR A 126 31.89 18.57 -20.68
N SER A 127 32.96 19.36 -20.69
CA SER A 127 32.85 20.79 -20.42
C SER A 127 32.23 21.53 -21.62
N ASN A 128 31.78 22.77 -21.42
CA ASN A 128 31.18 23.60 -22.48
C ASN A 128 32.17 23.91 -23.63
N ASP A 129 33.47 23.88 -23.33
CA ASP A 129 34.58 24.00 -24.28
C ASP A 129 35.01 22.63 -24.88
N ASN A 130 34.15 21.61 -24.79
CA ASN A 130 34.29 20.29 -25.42
C ASN A 130 35.46 19.41 -24.93
N TYR A 131 36.02 19.65 -23.74
CA TYR A 131 36.95 18.70 -23.13
C TYR A 131 36.19 17.56 -22.46
N GLN A 132 36.58 16.30 -22.70
CA GLN A 132 35.97 15.16 -22.03
C GLN A 132 36.55 15.01 -20.62
N LEU A 133 35.69 15.17 -19.62
CA LEU A 133 36.08 15.13 -18.21
C LEU A 133 36.05 13.71 -17.66
N GLY A 134 35.20 12.85 -18.22
CA GLY A 134 35.08 11.46 -17.82
C GLY A 134 33.70 10.90 -18.17
N TYR A 135 33.21 10.02 -17.32
CA TYR A 135 31.97 9.26 -17.50
C TYR A 135 31.11 9.26 -16.25
N ILE A 136 29.82 9.07 -16.46
CA ILE A 136 28.87 8.68 -15.40
C ILE A 136 29.30 7.32 -14.83
N PRO A 137 29.21 7.10 -13.51
CA PRO A 137 29.47 5.82 -12.89
C PRO A 137 28.68 4.66 -13.53
N ALA A 138 29.32 3.51 -13.70
CA ALA A 138 28.74 2.36 -14.41
C ALA A 138 27.40 1.88 -13.82
N ASN A 139 27.23 1.97 -12.50
CA ASN A 139 25.97 1.62 -11.82
C ASN A 139 24.79 2.54 -12.18
N LEU A 140 25.05 3.74 -12.68
CA LEU A 140 24.03 4.72 -13.07
C LEU A 140 23.94 4.92 -14.59
N ALA A 141 24.93 4.44 -15.35
CA ALA A 141 25.06 4.66 -16.78
C ALA A 141 23.82 4.22 -17.56
N GLU A 142 23.28 3.03 -17.28
CA GLU A 142 22.05 2.53 -17.91
C GLU A 142 20.87 3.48 -17.69
N GLY A 143 20.59 3.83 -16.43
CA GLY A 143 19.50 4.73 -16.06
C GLY A 143 19.60 6.09 -16.74
N VAL A 144 20.77 6.75 -16.64
CA VAL A 144 21.00 8.06 -17.25
C VAL A 144 20.94 7.98 -18.79
N SER A 145 21.48 6.93 -19.39
CA SER A 145 21.43 6.73 -20.86
C SER A 145 20.00 6.59 -21.38
N ASN A 146 19.13 5.93 -20.61
CA ASN A 146 17.71 5.76 -20.92
C ASN A 146 16.94 7.09 -20.78
N LEU A 147 17.29 7.93 -19.81
CA LEU A 147 16.69 9.26 -19.66
C LEU A 147 17.06 10.17 -20.84
N LEU A 148 18.32 10.16 -21.28
CA LEU A 148 18.76 10.90 -22.47
C LEU A 148 18.06 10.41 -23.75
N GLU A 149 17.88 9.09 -23.91
CA GLU A 149 17.16 8.51 -25.06
C GLU A 149 15.70 8.94 -25.11
N LYS A 150 15.06 9.03 -23.95
CA LYS A 150 13.69 9.55 -23.79
C LYS A 150 13.60 11.07 -23.89
N LYS A 151 14.71 11.75 -24.17
CA LYS A 151 14.81 13.21 -24.36
C LYS A 151 14.36 14.01 -23.13
N TYR A 152 14.62 13.49 -21.92
CA TYR A 152 14.52 14.33 -20.72
C TYR A 152 15.59 15.42 -20.78
N ASP A 153 15.24 16.63 -20.36
CA ASP A 153 16.16 17.75 -20.27
C ASP A 153 16.97 17.63 -18.97
N LEU A 154 18.12 16.96 -19.06
CA LEU A 154 19.00 16.72 -17.93
C LEU A 154 19.98 17.88 -17.78
N GLU A 155 19.91 18.54 -16.63
CA GLU A 155 20.90 19.49 -16.18
C GLU A 155 22.05 18.75 -15.49
N CYS A 156 23.27 19.16 -15.80
CA CYS A 156 24.49 18.61 -15.21
C CYS A 156 25.37 19.76 -14.77
N MET A 157 25.60 19.89 -13.47
CA MET A 157 26.28 21.03 -12.88
C MET A 157 27.35 20.56 -11.91
N VAL A 158 28.50 21.24 -11.87
CA VAL A 158 29.56 20.94 -10.89
C VAL A 158 29.07 21.30 -9.50
N SER A 159 28.95 20.31 -8.60
CA SER A 159 28.59 20.54 -7.20
C SER A 159 29.83 20.95 -6.40
N SER A 160 30.85 20.11 -6.41
CA SER A 160 32.09 20.31 -5.67
C SER A 160 33.31 19.69 -6.37
N LYS A 161 34.51 20.14 -5.98
CA LYS A 161 35.77 19.53 -6.45
C LYS A 161 36.83 19.56 -5.34
N THR A 162 37.71 18.57 -5.36
CA THR A 162 38.89 18.56 -4.49
C THR A 162 40.05 19.36 -5.09
N ASN A 163 41.01 19.78 -4.24
CA ASN A 163 42.15 20.60 -4.64
C ASN A 163 43.42 19.79 -4.97
N HIS A 164 43.27 18.53 -5.38
CA HIS A 164 44.38 17.66 -5.72
C HIS A 164 44.89 17.89 -7.15
N GLU A 165 46.07 17.33 -7.46
CA GLU A 165 46.60 17.33 -8.82
C GLU A 165 45.69 16.57 -9.80
N LEU A 166 44.95 15.58 -9.32
CA LEU A 166 43.82 14.97 -10.03
C LEU A 166 42.57 15.22 -9.18
N PRO A 167 41.75 16.23 -9.52
CA PRO A 167 40.60 16.56 -8.70
C PRO A 167 39.54 15.47 -8.83
N TYR A 168 39.05 14.96 -7.70
CA TYR A 168 37.71 14.37 -7.64
C TYR A 168 36.70 15.48 -7.91
N VAL A 169 35.91 15.32 -8.97
CA VAL A 169 34.87 16.26 -9.38
C VAL A 169 33.52 15.61 -9.13
N HIS A 170 32.71 16.25 -8.31
CA HIS A 170 31.33 15.87 -8.05
C HIS A 170 30.40 16.78 -8.87
N ILE A 171 29.35 16.18 -9.40
CA ILE A 171 28.34 16.85 -10.19
C ILE A 171 26.96 16.54 -9.63
N GLN A 172 26.07 17.52 -9.72
CA GLN A 172 24.65 17.33 -9.52
C GLN A 172 24.00 17.12 -10.88
N LEU A 173 23.26 16.02 -11.01
CA LEU A 173 22.37 15.78 -12.13
C LEU A 173 20.95 16.07 -11.69
N SER A 174 20.19 16.81 -12.48
CA SER A 174 18.79 17.13 -12.18
C SER A 174 17.93 17.10 -13.44
N TYR A 175 16.67 16.69 -13.27
CA TYR A 175 15.64 16.95 -14.27
C TYR A 175 14.27 16.97 -13.61
N THR A 176 13.33 17.67 -14.25
CA THR A 176 11.92 17.64 -13.86
C THR A 176 11.15 16.76 -14.81
N SER A 177 10.29 15.89 -14.28
CA SER A 177 9.36 15.09 -15.09
C SER A 177 7.91 15.53 -14.86
N ASP A 178 7.07 15.35 -15.87
CA ASP A 178 5.61 15.55 -15.74
C ASP A 178 5.01 14.74 -14.59
N LYS A 179 5.60 13.57 -14.29
CA LYS A 179 5.21 12.74 -13.15
C LYS A 179 5.53 13.45 -11.83
N ARG A 180 6.72 14.05 -11.69
CA ARG A 180 7.09 14.83 -10.50
C ARG A 180 6.16 16.00 -10.29
N ILE A 181 5.81 16.70 -11.37
CA ILE A 181 4.87 17.83 -11.35
C ILE A 181 3.51 17.35 -10.83
N LYS A 182 2.95 16.29 -11.42
CA LYS A 182 1.67 15.71 -10.97
C LYS A 182 1.72 15.24 -9.52
N ILE A 183 2.79 14.59 -9.09
CA ILE A 183 2.97 14.14 -7.70
C ILE A 183 3.02 15.35 -6.75
N ASN A 184 3.72 16.42 -7.12
CA ASN A 184 3.79 17.65 -6.33
C ASN A 184 2.43 18.38 -6.29
N GLU A 185 1.64 18.35 -7.38
CA GLU A 185 0.27 18.89 -7.38
C GLU A 185 -0.62 18.14 -6.40
N ILE A 186 -0.57 16.80 -6.44
CA ILE A 186 -1.28 15.91 -5.52
C ILE A 186 -0.87 16.18 -4.08
N PHE A 187 0.44 16.34 -3.85
CA PHE A 187 0.99 16.71 -2.55
C PHE A 187 0.37 18.01 -2.05
N ASN A 188 0.41 19.06 -2.87
CA ASN A 188 -0.06 20.38 -2.50
C ASN A 188 -1.56 20.39 -2.21
N GLU A 189 -2.35 19.63 -2.96
CA GLU A 189 -3.77 19.42 -2.66
C GLU A 189 -3.99 18.69 -1.33
N LYS A 190 -3.22 17.63 -1.07
CA LYS A 190 -3.25 16.89 0.21
C LYS A 190 -2.84 17.78 1.39
N TRP A 191 -1.83 18.61 1.21
CA TRP A 191 -1.35 19.60 2.17
C TRP A 191 -2.40 20.63 2.55
N LYS A 192 -3.12 21.16 1.55
CA LYS A 192 -4.20 22.12 1.78
C LYS A 192 -5.37 21.51 2.55
N LYS A 193 -5.66 20.22 2.37
CA LYS A 193 -6.82 19.55 2.98
C LYS A 193 -6.61 19.11 4.42
N LEU A 194 -5.37 18.84 4.84
CA LEU A 194 -5.13 18.09 6.08
C LEU A 194 -5.03 18.92 7.38
N ASP A 195 -5.24 20.23 7.38
CA ASP A 195 -5.11 21.13 8.57
C ASP A 195 -4.04 20.67 9.59
N LEU A 196 -2.85 20.40 9.06
CA LEU A 196 -1.85 19.56 9.74
C LEU A 196 -1.27 20.21 10.98
N LYS A 197 -1.36 21.53 11.16
CA LYS A 197 -0.75 22.23 12.29
C LYS A 197 -1.25 21.68 13.64
N GLU A 198 -2.53 21.33 13.71
CA GLU A 198 -3.18 20.81 14.92
C GLU A 198 -2.94 19.30 15.10
N THR A 199 -3.10 18.53 14.02
CA THR A 199 -2.91 17.06 14.05
C THR A 199 -1.45 16.67 14.23
N PHE A 200 -0.51 17.46 13.70
CA PHE A 200 0.92 17.26 13.81
C PHE A 200 1.41 17.51 15.23
N ARG A 201 1.04 18.63 15.87
CA ARG A 201 1.35 18.90 17.30
C ARG A 201 0.80 17.82 18.22
N ARG A 202 -0.44 17.38 18.00
CA ARG A 202 -1.08 16.31 18.78
C ARG A 202 -0.36 14.96 18.62
N ARG A 203 0.12 14.65 17.42
CA ARG A 203 0.80 13.37 17.09
C ARG A 203 2.27 13.34 17.53
N LEU A 204 2.99 14.46 17.43
CA LEU A 204 4.31 14.65 18.05
C LEU A 204 4.28 14.45 19.57
N GLY A 205 3.23 14.96 20.23
CA GLY A 205 3.05 14.78 21.67
C GLY A 205 2.99 13.30 22.10
N ASN A 206 2.48 12.41 21.23
CA ASN A 206 2.33 10.98 21.53
C ASN A 206 3.56 10.15 21.15
N ALA A 207 4.24 10.47 20.05
CA ALA A 207 5.38 9.68 19.58
C ALA A 207 6.71 10.04 20.29
N TRP A 208 6.82 11.24 20.88
CA TRP A 208 8.10 11.82 21.30
C TRP A 208 8.15 12.35 22.75
N SER A 209 7.28 11.86 23.64
CA SER A 209 7.24 12.25 25.06
C SER A 209 8.50 11.86 25.88
N LYS A 210 9.51 11.23 25.27
CA LYS A 210 10.76 10.83 25.94
C LYS A 210 12.03 11.59 25.53
N GLN A 211 12.01 12.44 24.49
CA GLN A 211 13.25 13.01 23.93
C GLN A 211 13.25 14.52 23.64
N LEU A 212 12.13 15.21 23.79
CA LEU A 212 12.09 16.68 23.65
C LEU A 212 12.36 17.33 25.01
N ASN A 213 13.63 17.67 25.27
CA ASN A 213 13.96 18.71 26.25
C ASN A 213 13.23 20.00 25.84
N ASP A 214 12.54 20.64 26.80
CA ASP A 214 11.70 21.86 26.75
C ASP A 214 12.29 23.11 26.04
N SER A 215 12.86 23.00 24.85
CA SER A 215 13.78 23.99 24.27
C SER A 215 13.32 24.63 22.96
N TYR A 216 12.09 24.39 22.49
CA TYR A 216 11.55 24.96 21.25
C TYR A 216 10.55 26.09 21.53
N LEU A 217 10.64 27.18 20.77
CA LEU A 217 9.83 28.40 20.91
C LEU A 217 8.67 28.39 19.91
N ASP A 218 8.97 28.24 18.62
CA ASP A 218 7.99 28.20 17.54
C ASP A 218 8.51 27.43 16.31
N THR A 219 7.57 27.01 15.46
CA THR A 219 7.85 26.47 14.13
C THR A 219 7.95 27.63 13.15
N ILE A 220 9.09 27.75 12.47
CA ILE A 220 9.35 28.77 11.45
C ILE A 220 8.72 28.35 10.12
N SER A 221 9.00 27.12 9.69
CA SER A 221 8.49 26.59 8.42
C SER A 221 8.40 25.07 8.45
N ILE A 222 7.41 24.53 7.73
CA ILE A 222 7.29 23.10 7.48
C ILE A 222 7.25 22.91 5.97
N TYR A 223 8.07 22.00 5.49
CA TYR A 223 8.07 21.57 4.09
C TYR A 223 8.12 20.06 4.07
N GLY A 224 7.61 19.45 3.00
CA GLY A 224 7.73 18.00 2.86
C GLY A 224 8.03 17.63 1.42
N GLU A 225 8.65 16.48 1.28
CA GLU A 225 9.01 15.89 0.01
C GLU A 225 8.60 14.42 -0.03
N TYR A 226 8.16 14.00 -1.21
CA TYR A 226 7.85 12.61 -1.45
C TYR A 226 9.15 11.82 -1.53
N VAL A 227 9.26 10.84 -0.63
CA VAL A 227 10.34 9.85 -0.62
C VAL A 227 9.92 8.71 -1.56
N ASN A 228 8.67 8.27 -1.43
CA ASN A 228 7.88 7.51 -2.41
C ASN A 228 6.39 7.73 -2.11
N VAL A 229 5.46 7.07 -2.80
CA VAL A 229 4.01 7.32 -2.67
C VAL A 229 3.45 7.02 -1.27
N GLU A 230 4.11 6.15 -0.51
CA GLU A 230 3.74 5.74 0.84
C GLU A 230 4.51 6.49 1.93
N LEU A 231 5.64 7.13 1.58
CA LEU A 231 6.58 7.71 2.53
C LEU A 231 6.82 9.19 2.24
N PHE A 232 6.55 10.01 3.26
CA PHE A 232 6.76 11.45 3.21
C PHE A 232 7.93 11.80 4.12
N LEU A 233 8.92 12.51 3.61
CA LEU A 233 9.90 13.17 4.45
C LEU A 233 9.35 14.56 4.73
N VAL A 234 9.10 14.85 5.99
CA VAL A 234 8.71 16.19 6.43
C VAL A 234 9.91 16.78 7.15
N LYS A 235 10.24 17.99 6.74
CA LYS A 235 11.32 18.80 7.28
C LYS A 235 10.70 20.03 7.92
N GLU A 236 11.02 20.23 9.18
CA GLU A 236 10.51 21.35 9.96
C GLU A 236 11.66 22.16 10.50
N VAL A 237 11.65 23.45 10.20
CA VAL A 237 12.56 24.41 10.80
C VAL A 237 11.89 24.98 12.03
N VAL A 238 12.47 24.71 13.19
CA VAL A 238 12.02 25.23 14.49
C VAL A 238 13.01 26.24 15.03
N ARG A 239 12.49 27.23 15.74
CA ARG A 239 13.30 28.14 16.55
C ARG A 239 13.44 27.59 17.95
N THR A 240 14.65 27.53 18.47
CA THR A 240 14.89 27.16 19.87
C THR A 240 14.73 28.36 20.80
N LYS A 241 14.65 28.13 22.11
CA LYS A 241 14.70 29.19 23.14
C LYS A 241 15.99 30.03 23.09
N ALA A 242 17.06 29.50 22.50
CA ALA A 242 18.31 30.22 22.25
C ALA A 242 18.28 31.05 20.95
N ASN A 243 17.13 31.14 20.28
CA ASN A 243 16.95 31.80 18.98
C ASN A 243 17.77 31.18 17.83
N GLU A 244 18.10 29.89 17.95
CA GLU A 244 18.75 29.12 16.89
C GLU A 244 17.70 28.44 16.02
N GLU A 245 17.96 28.34 14.72
CA GLU A 245 17.15 27.54 13.81
C GLU A 245 17.67 26.10 13.79
N LYS A 246 16.78 25.14 14.01
CA LYS A 246 17.09 23.71 13.89
C LYS A 246 16.14 23.07 12.90
N GLU A 247 16.70 22.28 12.01
CA GLU A 247 15.94 21.43 11.10
C GLU A 247 15.68 20.08 11.77
N LEU A 248 14.41 19.71 11.81
CA LEU A 248 13.93 18.41 12.24
C LEU A 248 13.46 17.65 11.02
N GLN A 249 13.95 16.43 10.85
CA GLN A 249 13.57 15.55 9.75
C GLN A 249 12.81 14.36 10.32
N TYR A 250 11.63 14.09 9.78
CA TYR A 250 10.86 12.91 10.17
C TYR A 250 10.17 12.28 8.97
N TYR A 251 10.31 10.96 8.90
CA TYR A 251 9.57 10.14 7.95
C TYR A 251 8.14 9.99 8.46
N TYR A 252 7.25 10.75 7.86
CA TYR A 252 5.84 10.65 8.10
C TYR A 252 5.29 9.44 7.33
N ASN A 253 5.27 8.30 8.00
CA ASN A 253 4.57 7.08 7.58
C ASN A 253 3.22 6.99 8.29
N ASN A 254 2.51 8.12 8.40
CA ASN A 254 1.19 8.09 9.00
C ASN A 254 0.23 7.61 7.93
N ASN A 255 0.16 6.29 7.87
CA ASN A 255 -0.68 5.55 6.99
C ASN A 255 -2.12 5.78 7.49
N ILE A 256 -2.67 6.98 7.25
CA ILE A 256 -4.09 7.31 7.47
C ILE A 256 -4.90 6.20 6.81
N SER A 257 -4.42 5.71 5.66
CA SER A 257 -5.04 4.57 5.03
C SER A 257 -4.99 3.27 5.82
N TYR A 258 -3.96 2.97 6.61
CA TYR A 258 -3.93 1.83 7.53
C TYR A 258 -4.96 1.98 8.65
N GLU A 259 -5.00 3.13 9.34
CA GLU A 259 -6.00 3.39 10.39
C GLU A 259 -7.42 3.27 9.83
N ASN A 260 -7.68 3.91 8.68
CA ASN A 260 -8.95 3.83 7.97
C ASN A 260 -9.27 2.41 7.51
N ILE A 261 -8.28 1.62 7.06
CA ILE A 261 -8.49 0.23 6.65
C ILE A 261 -8.91 -0.63 7.83
N GLU A 262 -8.24 -0.52 8.98
CA GLU A 262 -8.56 -1.31 10.17
C GLU A 262 -9.94 -0.92 10.72
N MET A 263 -10.23 0.37 10.84
CA MET A 263 -11.56 0.85 11.25
C MET A 263 -12.65 0.45 10.26
N ALA A 264 -12.40 0.52 8.95
CA ALA A 264 -13.35 0.08 7.95
C ALA A 264 -13.65 -1.42 8.05
N LYS A 265 -12.66 -2.27 8.34
CA LYS A 265 -12.88 -3.70 8.57
C LYS A 265 -13.78 -3.95 9.79
N GLU A 266 -13.61 -3.19 10.86
CA GLU A 266 -14.49 -3.28 12.04
C GLU A 266 -15.93 -2.93 11.66
N TYR A 267 -16.13 -1.83 10.92
CA TYR A 267 -17.43 -1.47 10.38
C TYR A 267 -18.01 -2.53 9.42
N GLU A 268 -17.19 -3.13 8.55
CA GLU A 268 -17.61 -4.25 7.70
C GLU A 268 -18.12 -5.45 8.52
N ASN A 269 -17.41 -5.80 9.60
CA ASN A 269 -17.77 -6.89 10.51
C ASN A 269 -19.10 -6.60 11.24
N CYS A 270 -19.35 -5.33 11.56
CA CYS A 270 -20.60 -4.83 12.13
C CYS A 270 -21.71 -4.58 11.09
N ARG A 271 -21.47 -4.87 9.80
CA ARG A 271 -22.37 -4.59 8.66
C ARG A 271 -22.72 -3.10 8.47
N MET A 272 -21.89 -2.21 9.01
CA MET A 272 -21.95 -0.76 8.85
C MET A 272 -21.25 -0.36 7.53
N TYR A 273 -21.87 -0.72 6.41
CA TYR A 273 -21.21 -0.61 5.10
C TYR A 273 -21.03 0.82 4.61
N ASP A 274 -21.91 1.75 5.00
CA ASP A 274 -21.80 3.15 4.59
C ASP A 274 -20.54 3.80 5.19
N GLU A 275 -20.29 3.59 6.48
CA GLU A 275 -19.12 4.09 7.21
C GLU A 275 -17.82 3.47 6.66
N ALA A 276 -17.80 2.16 6.43
CA ALA A 276 -16.67 1.48 5.81
C ALA A 276 -16.37 2.02 4.40
N ILE A 277 -17.42 2.26 3.58
CA ILE A 277 -17.29 2.84 2.25
C ILE A 277 -16.66 4.23 2.32
N GLN A 278 -17.07 5.08 3.25
CA GLN A 278 -16.51 6.44 3.39
C GLN A 278 -15.03 6.42 3.73
N LEU A 279 -14.58 5.52 4.61
CA LEU A 279 -13.17 5.38 4.95
C LEU A 279 -12.33 4.91 3.75
N TYR A 280 -12.81 3.92 2.99
CA TYR A 280 -12.10 3.48 1.78
C TYR A 280 -12.09 4.54 0.68
N LYS A 281 -13.17 5.30 0.50
CA LYS A 281 -13.20 6.46 -0.40
C LYS A 281 -12.21 7.53 0.02
N THR A 282 -12.12 7.79 1.32
CA THR A 282 -11.16 8.74 1.88
C THR A 282 -9.74 8.34 1.51
N ASN A 283 -9.38 7.06 1.67
CA ASN A 283 -8.07 6.55 1.26
C ASN A 283 -7.78 6.75 -0.22
N ILE A 284 -8.75 6.43 -1.09
CA ILE A 284 -8.61 6.64 -2.54
C ILE A 284 -8.43 8.13 -2.86
N SER A 285 -9.20 9.00 -2.20
CA SER A 285 -9.10 10.46 -2.38
C SER A 285 -7.75 11.03 -1.91
N LEU A 286 -7.17 10.43 -0.87
CA LEU A 286 -5.84 10.75 -0.34
C LEU A 286 -4.71 10.08 -1.15
N LYS A 287 -5.07 9.23 -2.11
CA LYS A 287 -4.17 8.43 -2.95
C LYS A 287 -3.26 7.49 -2.14
N GLU A 288 -3.80 6.94 -1.05
CA GLU A 288 -3.12 6.00 -0.17
C GLU A 288 -3.79 4.63 -0.17
N SER A 289 -3.00 3.55 -0.06
CA SER A 289 -3.48 2.16 -0.12
C SER A 289 -4.50 1.94 -1.24
N LEU A 290 -4.25 2.53 -2.42
CA LEU A 290 -5.18 2.60 -3.53
C LEU A 290 -5.74 1.22 -3.86
N SER A 291 -4.86 0.26 -4.10
CA SER A 291 -5.26 -1.09 -4.50
C SER A 291 -6.07 -1.82 -3.44
N LYS A 292 -5.66 -1.71 -2.18
CA LYS A 292 -6.33 -2.38 -1.06
C LYS A 292 -7.71 -1.76 -0.79
N SER A 293 -7.80 -0.44 -0.81
CA SER A 293 -9.04 0.31 -0.58
C SER A 293 -10.03 0.13 -1.72
N ALA A 294 -9.58 0.21 -2.98
CA ALA A 294 -10.44 -0.01 -4.15
C ALA A 294 -10.96 -1.45 -4.24
N LEU A 295 -10.11 -2.44 -3.95
CA LEU A 295 -10.54 -3.83 -3.92
C LEU A 295 -11.62 -4.07 -2.85
N ARG A 296 -11.44 -3.54 -1.63
CA ARG A 296 -12.45 -3.63 -0.58
C ARG A 296 -13.73 -2.87 -0.91
N LEU A 297 -13.60 -1.64 -1.41
CA LEU A 297 -14.73 -0.82 -1.82
C LEU A 297 -15.57 -1.51 -2.91
N SER A 298 -14.93 -2.13 -3.90
CA SER A 298 -15.61 -2.92 -4.93
C SER A 298 -16.30 -4.19 -4.40
N VAL A 299 -15.84 -4.75 -3.28
CA VAL A 299 -16.52 -5.87 -2.60
C VAL A 299 -17.78 -5.35 -1.89
N LEU A 300 -17.69 -4.22 -1.21
CA LEU A 300 -18.83 -3.60 -0.52
C LEU A 300 -19.91 -3.15 -1.51
N TYR A 301 -19.51 -2.55 -2.62
CA TYR A 301 -20.43 -2.20 -3.69
C TYR A 301 -21.14 -3.41 -4.29
N ASN A 302 -20.42 -4.52 -4.53
CA ASN A 302 -21.05 -5.76 -4.97
C ASN A 302 -22.06 -6.32 -3.95
N LYS A 303 -21.75 -6.26 -2.64
CA LYS A 303 -22.69 -6.68 -1.58
C LYS A 303 -23.97 -5.84 -1.55
N ARG A 304 -23.91 -4.61 -2.08
CA ARG A 304 -25.06 -3.69 -2.21
C ARG A 304 -25.68 -3.68 -3.60
N HIS A 305 -25.24 -4.58 -4.50
CA HIS A 305 -25.68 -4.62 -5.90
C HIS A 305 -25.38 -3.33 -6.70
N GLN A 306 -24.41 -2.53 -6.24
CA GLN A 306 -23.95 -1.28 -6.84
C GLN A 306 -22.79 -1.54 -7.81
N TYR A 307 -23.06 -2.29 -8.88
CA TYR A 307 -22.01 -2.80 -9.76
C TYR A 307 -21.34 -1.70 -10.60
N ASP A 308 -22.09 -0.68 -10.99
CA ASP A 308 -21.57 0.42 -11.80
C ASP A 308 -20.59 1.28 -10.99
N GLU A 309 -20.90 1.56 -9.72
CA GLU A 309 -19.99 2.25 -8.80
C GLU A 309 -18.73 1.42 -8.53
N SER A 310 -18.88 0.10 -8.41
CA SER A 310 -17.76 -0.85 -8.28
C SER A 310 -16.83 -0.77 -9.49
N ILE A 311 -17.38 -0.78 -10.70
CA ILE A 311 -16.63 -0.67 -11.96
C ILE A 311 -15.91 0.68 -12.05
N ASN A 312 -16.62 1.78 -11.80
CA ASN A 312 -16.06 3.13 -11.87
C ASN A 312 -14.86 3.30 -10.94
N VAL A 313 -15.00 2.90 -9.67
CA VAL A 313 -13.91 2.96 -8.67
C VAL A 313 -12.70 2.16 -9.13
N LEU A 314 -12.90 0.94 -9.64
CA LEU A 314 -11.79 0.11 -10.10
C LEU A 314 -11.09 0.74 -11.31
N GLN A 315 -11.83 1.29 -12.27
CA GLN A 315 -11.25 1.97 -13.45
C GLN A 315 -10.46 3.22 -13.07
N GLU A 316 -11.03 4.08 -12.22
CA GLU A 316 -10.36 5.29 -11.74
C GLU A 316 -9.09 4.93 -10.98
N THR A 317 -9.15 3.93 -10.10
CA THR A 317 -8.00 3.49 -9.32
C THR A 317 -6.90 2.90 -10.20
N ILE A 318 -7.24 2.04 -11.15
CA ILE A 318 -6.26 1.47 -12.09
C ILE A 318 -5.59 2.58 -12.91
N SER A 319 -6.37 3.55 -13.39
CA SER A 319 -5.83 4.69 -14.15
C SER A 319 -4.86 5.51 -13.30
N LEU A 320 -5.19 5.75 -12.02
CA LEU A 320 -4.30 6.41 -11.06
C LEU A 320 -3.02 5.59 -10.81
N LEU A 321 -3.13 4.27 -10.63
CA LEU A 321 -2.00 3.37 -10.43
C LEU A 321 -1.06 3.34 -11.64
N ASP A 322 -1.61 3.28 -12.85
CA ASP A 322 -0.82 3.30 -14.09
C ASP A 322 -0.05 4.62 -14.25
N ILE A 323 -0.62 5.76 -13.82
CA ILE A 323 0.07 7.07 -13.78
C ILE A 323 1.24 7.05 -12.79
N ILE A 324 1.02 6.46 -11.61
CA ILE A 324 1.98 6.45 -10.51
C ILE A 324 3.08 5.38 -10.73
N ARG A 325 2.90 4.45 -11.67
CA ARG A 325 3.83 3.34 -12.01
C ARG A 325 4.24 2.46 -10.84
N GLU A 326 3.42 2.38 -9.80
CA GLU A 326 3.67 1.43 -8.72
C GLU A 326 3.22 0.03 -9.13
N GLN A 327 4.17 -0.90 -9.16
CA GLN A 327 3.88 -2.34 -9.22
C GLN A 327 3.38 -2.79 -7.84
N TYR A 328 2.13 -2.48 -7.51
CA TYR A 328 1.49 -3.13 -6.37
C TYR A 328 1.13 -4.57 -6.72
N ASP A 329 1.35 -5.45 -5.75
CA ASP A 329 0.98 -6.87 -5.72
C ASP A 329 -0.53 -7.16 -5.92
N ASN A 330 -1.35 -6.10 -6.08
CA ASN A 330 -2.79 -6.19 -6.23
C ASN A 330 -3.33 -5.49 -7.50
N THR A 331 -2.50 -4.85 -8.33
CA THR A 331 -2.98 -4.17 -9.55
C THR A 331 -3.57 -5.17 -10.54
N GLU A 332 -2.94 -6.33 -10.70
CA GLU A 332 -3.46 -7.44 -11.51
C GLU A 332 -4.81 -7.95 -10.96
N LYS A 333 -4.94 -8.08 -9.63
CA LYS A 333 -6.22 -8.47 -8.98
C LYS A 333 -7.33 -7.46 -9.21
N LEU A 334 -7.02 -6.16 -9.28
CA LEU A 334 -8.00 -5.13 -9.63
C LEU A 334 -8.44 -5.26 -11.09
N LYS A 335 -7.48 -5.44 -12.02
CA LYS A 335 -7.75 -5.63 -13.45
C LYS A 335 -8.62 -6.87 -13.68
N ASP A 336 -8.26 -8.00 -13.09
CA ASP A 336 -9.05 -9.24 -13.12
C ASP A 336 -10.47 -9.06 -12.56
N ARG A 337 -10.62 -8.28 -11.49
CA ARG A 337 -11.92 -8.04 -10.87
C ARG A 337 -12.77 -7.11 -11.73
N LEU A 338 -12.16 -6.08 -12.29
CA LEU A 338 -12.79 -5.17 -13.24
C LEU A 338 -13.28 -5.93 -14.47
N ASP A 339 -12.45 -6.82 -15.02
CA ASP A 339 -12.82 -7.65 -16.17
C ASP A 339 -13.96 -8.59 -15.83
N ARG A 340 -13.94 -9.23 -14.65
CA ARG A 340 -15.07 -10.05 -14.15
C ARG A 340 -16.36 -9.25 -14.01
N LEU A 341 -16.29 -8.00 -13.55
CA LEU A 341 -17.45 -7.12 -13.40
C LEU A 341 -17.96 -6.58 -14.74
N LYS A 342 -17.06 -6.23 -15.68
CA LYS A 342 -17.42 -5.73 -17.02
C LYS A 342 -17.97 -6.83 -17.92
N ASN A 343 -17.34 -8.01 -17.88
CA ASN A 343 -17.79 -9.17 -18.63
C ASN A 343 -19.04 -9.82 -17.98
N LYS A 344 -19.35 -9.40 -16.74
CA LYS A 344 -20.36 -9.90 -15.79
C LYS A 344 -20.39 -11.41 -15.62
N GLU A 345 -20.72 -11.81 -14.41
CA GLU A 345 -21.46 -13.03 -14.13
C GLU A 345 -22.88 -13.04 -14.78
N HIS A 346 -23.02 -12.53 -16.01
CA HIS A 346 -24.28 -12.41 -16.75
C HIS A 346 -24.91 -13.78 -17.06
N ILE A 347 -24.15 -14.88 -16.90
CA ILE A 347 -24.63 -16.24 -17.15
C ILE A 347 -24.87 -17.03 -15.84
N LYS A 348 -24.03 -16.90 -14.79
CA LYS A 348 -24.13 -17.74 -13.58
C LYS A 348 -24.97 -17.15 -12.43
N VAL A 349 -24.95 -15.83 -12.22
CA VAL A 349 -25.77 -15.19 -11.17
C VAL A 349 -27.25 -15.25 -11.56
N ASN A 350 -27.57 -15.14 -12.86
CA ASN A 350 -28.94 -15.29 -13.33
C ASN A 350 -29.45 -16.74 -13.15
N GLU A 351 -28.63 -17.77 -13.41
CA GLU A 351 -29.03 -19.17 -13.14
C GLU A 351 -29.18 -19.47 -11.65
N HIS A 352 -28.31 -18.96 -10.78
CA HIS A 352 -28.42 -19.20 -9.35
C HIS A 352 -29.61 -18.46 -8.73
N VAL A 353 -29.84 -17.20 -9.13
CA VAL A 353 -31.00 -16.42 -8.71
C VAL A 353 -32.28 -17.05 -9.25
N LYS A 354 -32.31 -17.45 -10.53
CA LYS A 354 -33.44 -18.20 -11.13
C LYS A 354 -33.70 -19.50 -10.40
N TYR A 355 -32.68 -20.30 -10.10
CA TYR A 355 -32.80 -21.53 -9.31
C TYR A 355 -33.34 -21.25 -7.90
N LYS A 356 -32.84 -20.20 -7.23
CA LYS A 356 -33.29 -19.80 -5.90
C LYS A 356 -34.76 -19.36 -5.90
N VAL A 357 -35.17 -18.58 -6.90
CA VAL A 357 -36.56 -18.15 -7.12
C VAL A 357 -37.48 -19.35 -7.37
N GLU A 358 -37.11 -20.26 -8.26
CA GLU A 358 -37.89 -21.48 -8.54
C GLU A 358 -38.04 -22.35 -7.29
N ARG A 359 -36.95 -22.54 -6.53
CA ARG A 359 -36.97 -23.30 -5.27
C ARG A 359 -37.85 -22.64 -4.21
N LEU A 360 -37.82 -21.31 -4.10
CA LEU A 360 -38.69 -20.57 -3.18
C LEU A 360 -40.17 -20.71 -3.57
N LYS A 361 -40.50 -20.57 -4.86
CA LYS A 361 -41.86 -20.79 -5.39
C LYS A 361 -42.36 -22.21 -5.09
N GLU A 362 -41.50 -23.22 -5.26
CA GLU A 362 -41.84 -24.60 -4.92
C GLU A 362 -42.06 -24.79 -3.41
N ASN A 363 -41.19 -24.23 -2.57
CA ASN A 363 -41.32 -24.30 -1.11
C ASN A 363 -42.61 -23.61 -0.62
N ILE A 364 -42.97 -22.46 -1.20
CA ILE A 364 -44.24 -21.76 -0.93
C ILE A 364 -45.41 -22.70 -1.22
N LYS A 365 -45.46 -23.28 -2.42
CA LYS A 365 -46.54 -24.19 -2.85
C LYS A 365 -46.64 -25.44 -1.97
N ARG A 366 -45.49 -26.04 -1.60
CA ARG A 366 -45.45 -27.19 -0.69
C ARG A 366 -45.95 -26.83 0.71
N THR A 367 -45.58 -25.66 1.21
CA THR A 367 -45.98 -25.18 2.54
C THR A 367 -47.47 -24.83 2.58
N GLU A 368 -48.01 -24.22 1.54
CA GLU A 368 -49.46 -23.94 1.42
C GLU A 368 -50.29 -25.23 1.46
N ARG A 369 -49.88 -26.27 0.73
CA ARG A 369 -50.53 -27.60 0.80
C ARG A 369 -50.42 -28.24 2.18
N ALA A 370 -49.28 -28.09 2.83
CA ALA A 370 -49.07 -28.64 4.18
C ALA A 370 -49.97 -27.96 5.21
N ILE A 371 -50.18 -26.65 5.11
CA ILE A 371 -51.09 -25.89 5.97
C ILE A 371 -52.51 -26.47 5.86
N VAL A 372 -53.05 -26.60 4.64
CA VAL A 372 -54.40 -27.16 4.42
C VAL A 372 -54.52 -28.57 5.01
N SER A 373 -53.55 -29.46 4.75
CA SER A 373 -53.59 -30.82 5.29
C SER A 373 -53.48 -30.89 6.82
N LEU A 374 -52.78 -29.94 7.44
CA LEU A 374 -52.66 -29.87 8.90
C LEU A 374 -53.95 -29.35 9.55
N GLU A 375 -54.61 -28.38 8.93
CA GLU A 375 -55.91 -27.86 9.36
C GLU A 375 -57.00 -28.93 9.28
N GLU A 376 -57.08 -29.68 8.18
CA GLU A 376 -58.02 -30.80 8.02
C GLU A 376 -57.82 -31.89 9.09
N LYS A 377 -56.60 -32.03 9.61
CA LYS A 377 -56.24 -32.99 10.66
C LYS A 377 -56.37 -32.42 12.08
N GLY A 378 -56.87 -31.18 12.23
CA GLY A 378 -57.00 -30.51 13.53
C GLY A 378 -55.67 -30.23 14.23
N LYS A 379 -54.59 -30.03 13.47
CA LYS A 379 -53.22 -29.79 13.99
C LYS A 379 -52.87 -28.31 13.99
N ASP A 380 -53.69 -27.49 14.64
CA ASP A 380 -53.64 -26.02 14.55
C ASP A 380 -52.28 -25.41 14.92
N SER A 381 -51.63 -25.92 15.97
CA SER A 381 -50.30 -25.44 16.39
C SER A 381 -49.22 -25.67 15.33
N LEU A 382 -49.30 -26.77 14.56
CA LEU A 382 -48.36 -27.06 13.49
C LEU A 382 -48.70 -26.26 12.22
N ALA A 383 -49.99 -26.05 11.94
CA ALA A 383 -50.43 -25.17 10.86
C ALA A 383 -49.92 -23.74 11.07
N GLU A 384 -49.96 -23.22 12.29
CA GLU A 384 -49.47 -21.88 12.61
C GLU A 384 -47.96 -21.72 12.38
N LYS A 385 -47.15 -22.71 12.79
CA LYS A 385 -45.72 -22.73 12.48
C LYS A 385 -45.44 -22.76 10.98
N ALA A 386 -46.26 -23.47 10.20
CA ALA A 386 -46.14 -23.50 8.76
C ALA A 386 -46.51 -22.16 8.11
N ARG A 387 -47.49 -21.41 8.66
CA ARG A 387 -47.83 -20.04 8.19
C ARG A 387 -46.70 -19.04 8.41
N LEU A 388 -46.05 -19.08 9.58
CA LEU A 388 -44.87 -18.24 9.85
C LEU A 388 -43.74 -18.50 8.84
N ARG A 389 -43.49 -19.79 8.55
CA ARG A 389 -42.49 -20.20 7.56
C ARG A 389 -42.87 -19.77 6.13
N LEU A 390 -44.16 -19.83 5.79
CA LEU A 390 -44.69 -19.35 4.51
C LEU A 390 -44.47 -17.84 4.36
N GLN A 391 -44.71 -17.07 5.42
CA GLN A 391 -44.49 -15.62 5.42
C GLN A 391 -43.01 -15.28 5.18
N GLN A 392 -42.09 -16.00 5.82
CA GLN A 392 -40.64 -15.86 5.59
C GLN A 392 -40.26 -16.15 4.14
N TYR A 393 -40.79 -17.22 3.53
CA TYR A 393 -40.52 -17.52 2.13
C TYR A 393 -41.07 -16.45 1.18
N LYS A 394 -42.24 -15.89 1.47
CA LYS A 394 -42.84 -14.80 0.67
C LYS A 394 -42.03 -13.51 0.80
N SER A 395 -41.57 -13.15 2.00
CA SER A 395 -40.71 -11.96 2.17
C SER A 395 -39.37 -12.10 1.47
N GLU A 396 -38.73 -13.28 1.57
CA GLU A 396 -37.45 -13.54 0.87
C GLU A 396 -37.63 -13.49 -0.65
N LEU A 397 -38.75 -13.99 -1.18
CA LEU A 397 -39.04 -13.91 -2.61
C LEU A 397 -39.21 -12.46 -3.09
N ILE A 398 -39.95 -11.64 -2.34
CA ILE A 398 -40.14 -10.20 -2.63
C ILE A 398 -38.80 -9.44 -2.58
N GLU A 399 -37.91 -9.80 -1.67
CA GLU A 399 -36.58 -9.19 -1.55
C GLU A 399 -35.68 -9.53 -2.74
N ILE A 400 -35.81 -10.74 -3.32
CA ILE A 400 -35.05 -11.17 -4.49
C ILE A 400 -35.61 -10.59 -5.81
N GLU A 401 -36.91 -10.31 -5.89
CA GLU A 401 -37.57 -9.76 -7.08
C GLU A 401 -37.51 -8.22 -7.17
N LYS A 402 -37.05 -7.54 -6.12
CA LYS A 402 -36.74 -6.09 -6.11
C LYS A 402 -35.33 -5.84 -6.60
#